data_AF-A0AAD1XQN2-F1
#
_entry.id   AF-A0AAD1XQN2-F1
#
_cell.length_a   1.000
_cell.length_b   1.000
_cell.length_c   1.000
_cell.angle_alpha   90.00
_cell.angle_beta   90.00
_cell.angle_gamma   90.00
#
_symmetry.space_group_name_H-M   'P 1'
#
loop_
_entity.id
_entity.type
_entity.pdbx_description
1 polymer ?
#
loop_
_entity_poly.entity_id
_entity_poly.type
_entity_poly.pdbx_seq_one_letter_code
_entity_poly.pdbx_strand_id
1 'polypeptide(L)'
;MGKKGRRMRRQVIMHEEERTRLTTDPVDISASLLSQAVIQHLKQTKGKKKSKRTNRPSEPPPDSSIDSMWKLHRLVYARDSTEDQIEKNKQLLEELRDDDRLKELHNLDQELEEVERKNQEFETKMEILIETRSKDKKFQEEFQKTQDLVQKLNTILECPIIFARFEDPVLFPSGHTYDNSYVMALEETLDKDPVTRQKLESKRFRPHFIAKALIDVVQKYIPRSS
;
A
#
# COMPACT_ATOMS: atom_id res chain seq x y z
N MET A 1 -36.88 -15.41 2.93
CA MET A 1 -36.22 -15.76 1.66
C MET A 1 -35.25 -14.66 1.31
N GLY A 2 -33.97 -14.96 1.06
CA GLY A 2 -32.97 -13.92 0.75
C GLY A 2 -31.52 -14.40 0.85
N LYS A 3 -31.18 -15.49 0.15
CA LYS A 3 -29.80 -15.97 0.00
C LYS A 3 -29.15 -15.26 -1.20
N LYS A 4 -28.39 -14.20 -1.01
CA LYS A 4 -27.40 -13.72 -2.01
C LYS A 4 -26.21 -13.08 -1.31
N GLY A 5 -25.01 -13.54 -1.66
CA GLY A 5 -23.80 -12.74 -1.47
C GLY A 5 -22.68 -13.34 -0.63
N ARG A 6 -22.18 -14.54 -0.95
CA ARG A 6 -20.79 -14.94 -0.61
C ARG A 6 -20.22 -15.90 -1.67
N ARG A 7 -19.91 -15.36 -2.84
CA ARG A 7 -19.11 -16.03 -3.89
C ARG A 7 -18.14 -14.98 -4.42
N MET A 8 -16.99 -14.80 -3.74
CA MET A 8 -15.78 -14.12 -4.24
C MET A 8 -14.67 -14.24 -3.18
N ARG A 9 -14.16 -15.47 -2.97
CA ARG A 9 -12.90 -15.72 -2.23
C ARG A 9 -12.24 -17.02 -2.71
N ARG A 10 -12.12 -17.20 -4.03
CA ARG A 10 -11.50 -18.41 -4.63
C ARG A 10 -10.73 -18.14 -5.92
N GLN A 11 -10.14 -16.95 -6.08
CA GLN A 11 -9.31 -16.64 -7.25
C GLN A 11 -7.92 -16.09 -6.92
N VAL A 12 -7.47 -16.12 -5.64
CA VAL A 12 -6.13 -15.63 -5.27
C VAL A 12 -5.16 -16.77 -4.92
N ILE A 13 -5.61 -18.03 -4.85
CA ILE A 13 -4.76 -19.17 -4.42
C ILE A 13 -4.15 -19.94 -5.62
N MET A 14 -4.43 -19.56 -6.87
CA MET A 14 -3.92 -20.28 -8.04
C MET A 14 -2.61 -19.71 -8.64
N HIS A 15 -2.07 -18.61 -8.11
CA HIS A 15 -0.86 -17.97 -8.68
C HIS A 15 0.43 -18.19 -7.90
N GLU A 16 0.40 -18.90 -6.77
CA GLU A 16 1.58 -19.15 -5.94
C GLU A 16 2.21 -20.55 -6.15
N GLU A 17 1.44 -21.54 -6.62
CA GLU A 17 1.95 -22.91 -6.83
C GLU A 17 2.67 -23.13 -8.18
N GLU A 18 2.57 -22.22 -9.14
CA GLU A 18 3.27 -22.32 -10.43
C GLU A 18 4.66 -21.64 -10.46
N ARG A 19 5.08 -20.97 -9.37
CA ARG A 19 6.42 -20.34 -9.28
C ARG A 19 7.51 -21.25 -8.73
N THR A 20 7.19 -22.44 -8.22
CA THR A 20 8.17 -23.37 -7.64
C THR A 20 8.72 -24.40 -8.63
N ARG A 21 8.41 -24.26 -9.93
CA ARG A 21 8.96 -25.11 -10.98
C ARG A 21 9.69 -24.24 -11.99
N LEU A 22 10.98 -23.98 -11.74
CA LEU A 22 12.06 -23.63 -12.70
C LEU A 22 13.16 -22.75 -12.08
N THR A 23 13.54 -23.00 -10.83
CA THR A 23 14.84 -22.53 -10.30
C THR A 23 15.74 -23.74 -10.14
N THR A 24 16.23 -24.28 -11.26
CA THR A 24 17.55 -24.93 -11.20
C THR A 24 18.54 -23.81 -11.02
N ASP A 25 19.11 -23.71 -9.82
CA ASP A 25 20.04 -22.64 -9.47
C ASP A 25 21.15 -22.55 -10.53
N PRO A 26 21.49 -21.33 -11.00
CA PRO A 26 22.54 -21.15 -12.01
C PRO A 26 23.91 -21.68 -11.53
N VAL A 27 24.08 -21.84 -10.22
CA VAL A 27 25.27 -22.43 -9.59
C VAL A 27 25.43 -23.91 -9.95
N ASP A 28 24.34 -24.69 -10.02
CA ASP A 28 24.40 -26.13 -10.36
C ASP A 28 24.75 -26.38 -11.84
N ILE A 29 24.37 -25.46 -12.73
CA ILE A 29 24.73 -25.54 -14.16
C ILE A 29 26.25 -25.31 -14.34
N SER A 30 26.83 -24.41 -13.55
CA SER A 30 28.26 -24.07 -13.65
C SER A 30 29.18 -25.21 -13.18
N ALA A 31 28.82 -25.91 -12.10
CA ALA A 31 29.59 -27.05 -11.58
C ALA A 31 29.56 -28.25 -12.54
N SER A 32 28.40 -28.51 -13.16
CA SER A 32 28.26 -29.58 -14.16
C SER A 32 29.11 -29.34 -15.40
N LEU A 33 29.12 -28.11 -15.94
CA LEU A 33 29.92 -27.73 -17.11
C LEU A 33 31.42 -27.78 -16.84
N LEU A 34 31.87 -27.31 -15.66
CA LEU A 34 33.28 -27.41 -15.27
C LEU A 34 33.73 -28.88 -15.12
N SER A 35 32.90 -29.75 -14.55
CA SER A 35 33.21 -31.18 -14.45
C SER A 35 33.35 -31.83 -15.83
N GLN A 36 32.47 -31.50 -16.78
CA GLN A 36 32.53 -32.02 -18.14
C GLN A 36 33.75 -31.51 -18.91
N ALA A 37 34.13 -30.25 -18.74
CA ALA A 37 35.33 -29.67 -19.36
C ALA A 37 36.61 -30.35 -18.85
N VAL A 38 36.72 -30.59 -17.54
CA VAL A 38 37.87 -31.31 -16.95
C VAL A 38 37.95 -32.75 -17.47
N ILE A 39 36.81 -33.45 -17.56
CA ILE A 39 36.75 -34.82 -18.09
C ILE A 39 37.17 -34.85 -19.57
N GLN A 40 36.74 -33.88 -20.39
CA GLN A 40 37.16 -33.79 -21.79
C GLN A 40 38.67 -33.51 -21.92
N HIS A 41 39.22 -32.62 -21.11
CA HIS A 41 40.64 -32.29 -21.15
C HIS A 41 41.52 -33.48 -20.74
N LEU A 42 41.10 -34.27 -19.73
CA LEU A 42 41.79 -35.50 -19.31
C LEU A 42 41.72 -36.62 -20.37
N LYS A 43 40.65 -36.68 -21.18
CA LYS A 43 40.57 -37.62 -22.30
C LYS A 43 41.53 -37.24 -23.44
N GLN A 44 41.73 -35.94 -23.70
CA GLN A 44 42.65 -35.48 -24.74
C GLN A 44 44.12 -35.72 -24.39
N THR A 45 44.50 -35.61 -23.10
CA THR A 45 45.89 -35.81 -22.66
C THR A 45 46.31 -37.29 -22.60
N LYS A 46 45.36 -38.23 -22.50
CA LYS A 46 45.64 -39.68 -22.51
C LYS A 46 45.95 -40.25 -23.90
N GLY A 47 45.75 -39.50 -24.98
CA GLY A 47 45.83 -40.01 -26.37
C GLY A 47 47.15 -39.86 -27.12
N LYS A 48 48.17 -39.17 -26.59
CA LYS A 48 49.44 -38.91 -27.32
C LYS A 48 50.68 -39.40 -26.58
N LYS A 49 50.85 -40.73 -26.50
CA LYS A 49 52.18 -41.36 -26.33
C LYS A 49 52.48 -42.27 -27.52
N LYS A 50 52.68 -41.68 -28.71
CA LYS A 50 53.49 -42.32 -29.76
C LYS A 50 54.95 -41.97 -29.49
N SER A 51 55.60 -42.80 -28.68
CA SER A 51 57.05 -42.71 -28.49
C SER A 51 57.74 -43.19 -29.76
N LYS A 52 58.30 -42.23 -30.51
CA LYS A 52 59.28 -42.47 -31.58
C LYS A 52 60.54 -43.05 -30.93
N ARG A 53 60.82 -44.31 -31.24
CA ARG A 53 62.06 -45.01 -30.87
C ARG A 53 63.18 -44.44 -31.73
N THR A 54 63.95 -43.49 -31.20
CA THR A 54 65.22 -43.04 -31.79
C THR A 54 66.37 -43.70 -31.03
N ASN A 55 67.17 -44.49 -31.75
CA ASN A 55 68.42 -45.08 -31.25
C ASN A 55 69.34 -43.99 -30.71
N ARG A 56 69.62 -44.03 -29.40
CA ARG A 56 70.62 -43.18 -28.75
C ARG A 56 71.82 -44.07 -28.37
N PRO A 57 73.06 -43.62 -28.57
CA PRO A 57 74.26 -44.38 -28.23
C PRO A 57 74.31 -44.65 -26.72
N SER A 58 74.87 -45.80 -26.36
CA SER A 58 75.09 -46.25 -24.98
C SER A 58 75.88 -45.22 -24.17
N GLU A 59 75.18 -44.51 -23.28
CA GLU A 59 75.80 -43.73 -22.21
C GLU A 59 76.46 -44.68 -21.19
N PRO A 60 77.62 -44.30 -20.62
CA PRO A 60 78.32 -45.08 -19.60
C PRO A 60 77.50 -45.23 -18.31
N PRO A 61 77.75 -46.28 -17.52
CA PRO A 61 76.97 -46.56 -16.31
C PRO A 61 77.11 -45.39 -15.33
N PRO A 62 76.00 -44.74 -14.91
CA PRO A 62 76.07 -43.73 -13.87
C PRO A 62 76.46 -44.41 -12.58
N ASP A 63 77.43 -43.82 -11.88
CA ASP A 63 77.81 -44.19 -10.53
C ASP A 63 76.56 -44.10 -9.64
N SER A 64 75.95 -45.27 -9.36
CA SER A 64 74.50 -45.45 -9.22
C SER A 64 73.90 -44.91 -7.92
N SER A 65 74.72 -44.27 -7.09
CA SER A 65 74.36 -43.80 -5.76
C SER A 65 74.04 -42.30 -5.75
N ILE A 66 74.86 -41.48 -6.42
CA ILE A 66 74.74 -40.01 -6.35
C ILE A 66 73.58 -39.50 -7.21
N ASP A 67 73.43 -40.02 -8.44
CA ASP A 67 72.33 -39.63 -9.33
C ASP A 67 70.94 -40.04 -8.79
N SER A 68 70.88 -41.21 -8.15
CA SER A 68 69.66 -41.67 -7.46
C SER A 68 69.28 -40.74 -6.32
N MET A 69 70.27 -40.23 -5.58
CA MET A 69 70.07 -39.28 -4.47
C MET A 69 69.59 -37.92 -4.97
N TRP A 70 70.21 -37.36 -6.02
CA TRP A 70 69.76 -36.09 -6.62
C TRP A 70 68.36 -36.19 -7.22
N LYS A 71 68.02 -37.33 -7.82
CA LYS A 71 66.67 -37.57 -8.34
C LYS A 71 65.63 -37.63 -7.21
N LEU A 72 65.96 -38.27 -6.09
CA LEU A 72 65.09 -38.33 -4.92
C LEU A 72 64.93 -36.95 -4.25
N HIS A 73 66.03 -36.18 -4.11
CA HIS A 73 65.99 -34.81 -3.60
C HIS A 73 65.11 -33.88 -4.47
N ARG A 74 65.20 -33.98 -5.81
CA ARG A 74 64.30 -33.22 -6.71
C ARG A 74 62.85 -33.63 -6.56
N LEU A 75 62.56 -34.91 -6.34
CA LEU A 75 61.18 -35.38 -6.14
C LEU A 75 60.60 -34.93 -4.79
N VAL A 76 61.41 -34.93 -3.73
CA VAL A 76 61.01 -34.39 -2.42
C VAL A 76 60.79 -32.88 -2.52
N TYR A 77 61.73 -32.13 -3.10
CA TYR A 77 61.57 -30.69 -3.29
C TYR A 77 60.39 -30.32 -4.21
N ALA A 78 60.15 -31.09 -5.28
CA ALA A 78 58.98 -30.90 -6.12
C ALA A 78 57.68 -31.23 -5.39
N ARG A 79 57.68 -32.25 -4.51
CA ARG A 79 56.53 -32.58 -3.67
C ARG A 79 56.26 -31.49 -2.65
N ASP A 80 57.27 -31.05 -1.91
CA ASP A 80 57.14 -29.98 -0.91
C ASP A 80 56.68 -28.67 -1.60
N SER A 81 57.22 -28.37 -2.78
CA SER A 81 56.75 -27.25 -3.61
C SER A 81 55.29 -27.41 -4.07
N THR A 82 54.79 -28.64 -4.25
CA THR A 82 53.37 -28.87 -4.56
C THR A 82 52.48 -28.80 -3.33
N GLU A 83 52.95 -29.24 -2.17
CA GLU A 83 52.22 -29.15 -0.90
C GLU A 83 52.05 -27.67 -0.48
N ASP A 84 53.09 -26.86 -0.60
CA ASP A 84 53.02 -25.40 -0.39
C ASP A 84 52.04 -24.72 -1.36
N GLN A 85 52.03 -25.15 -2.63
CA GLN A 85 51.10 -24.61 -3.62
C GLN A 85 49.66 -25.01 -3.32
N ILE A 86 49.43 -26.24 -2.84
CA ILE A 86 48.11 -26.70 -2.40
C ILE A 86 47.63 -25.86 -1.22
N GLU A 87 48.48 -25.59 -0.23
CA GLU A 87 48.10 -24.81 0.94
C GLU A 87 47.79 -23.35 0.60
N LYS A 88 48.59 -22.71 -0.27
CA LYS A 88 48.28 -21.37 -0.80
C LYS A 88 46.95 -21.34 -1.55
N ASN A 89 46.67 -22.36 -2.37
CA ASN A 89 45.40 -22.44 -3.08
C ASN A 89 44.20 -22.65 -2.14
N LYS A 90 44.36 -23.39 -1.04
CA LYS A 90 43.33 -23.52 -0.01
C LYS A 90 43.05 -22.17 0.68
N GLN A 91 44.10 -21.42 1.03
CA GLN A 91 43.95 -20.09 1.62
C GLN A 91 43.21 -19.13 0.69
N LEU A 92 43.59 -19.08 -0.59
CA LEU A 92 42.90 -18.27 -1.60
C LEU A 92 41.43 -18.68 -1.79
N LEU A 93 41.11 -19.98 -1.72
CA LEU A 93 39.72 -20.45 -1.79
C LEU A 93 38.89 -20.04 -0.57
N GLU A 94 39.50 -19.99 0.62
CA GLU A 94 38.81 -19.52 1.82
C GLU A 94 38.58 -18.00 1.78
N GLU A 95 39.58 -17.22 1.33
CA GLU A 95 39.43 -15.78 1.08
C GLU A 95 38.31 -15.48 0.07
N LEU A 96 38.24 -16.23 -1.04
CA LEU A 96 37.17 -16.09 -2.02
C LEU A 96 35.79 -16.44 -1.45
N ARG A 97 35.70 -17.40 -0.53
CA ARG A 97 34.43 -17.73 0.15
C ARG A 97 33.98 -16.61 1.08
N ASP A 98 34.91 -15.99 1.78
CA ASP A 98 34.60 -14.87 2.66
C ASP A 98 34.19 -13.62 1.87
N ASP A 99 34.80 -13.37 0.71
CA ASP A 99 34.39 -12.31 -0.22
C ASP A 99 32.94 -12.50 -0.72
N ASP A 100 32.55 -13.74 -1.03
CA ASP A 100 31.19 -14.03 -1.48
C ASP A 100 30.16 -13.88 -0.34
N ARG A 101 30.53 -14.29 0.89
CA ARG A 101 29.71 -14.04 2.08
C ARG A 101 29.55 -12.55 2.38
N LEU A 102 30.60 -11.75 2.21
CA LEU A 102 30.56 -10.30 2.39
C LEU A 102 29.60 -9.64 1.39
N LYS A 103 29.60 -10.10 0.13
CA LYS A 103 28.63 -9.63 -0.88
C LYS A 103 27.20 -9.99 -0.51
N GLU A 104 26.98 -11.22 -0.01
CA GLU A 104 25.64 -11.66 0.42
C GLU A 104 25.13 -10.82 1.59
N LEU A 105 25.95 -10.59 2.62
CA LEU A 105 25.60 -9.69 3.74
C LEU A 105 25.29 -8.28 3.26
N HIS A 106 26.10 -7.74 2.35
CA HIS A 106 25.84 -6.40 1.80
C HIS A 106 24.52 -6.32 1.05
N ASN A 107 24.17 -7.35 0.27
CA ASN A 107 22.89 -7.40 -0.42
C ASN A 107 21.71 -7.49 0.57
N LEU A 108 21.86 -8.29 1.64
CA LEU A 108 20.85 -8.40 2.70
C LEU A 108 20.66 -7.08 3.45
N ASP A 109 21.74 -6.35 3.74
CA ASP A 109 21.65 -5.01 4.35
C ASP A 109 20.91 -4.04 3.44
N GLN A 110 21.19 -4.04 2.13
CA GLN A 110 20.46 -3.21 1.17
C GLN A 110 18.96 -3.58 1.09
N GLU A 111 18.64 -4.87 1.11
CA GLU A 111 17.24 -5.33 1.13
C GLU A 111 16.53 -4.91 2.43
N LEU A 112 17.21 -4.99 3.57
CA LEU A 112 16.70 -4.55 4.86
C LEU A 112 16.38 -3.05 4.85
N GLU A 113 17.33 -2.22 4.38
CA GLU A 113 17.13 -0.77 4.23
C GLU A 113 15.96 -0.43 3.31
N GLU A 114 15.78 -1.17 2.22
CA GLU A 114 14.65 -0.97 1.31
C GLU A 114 13.31 -1.31 1.98
N VAL A 115 13.26 -2.39 2.76
CA VAL A 115 12.07 -2.78 3.52
C VAL A 115 11.74 -1.74 4.58
N GLU A 116 12.73 -1.23 5.31
CA GLU A 116 12.55 -0.18 6.31
C GLU A 116 12.00 1.10 5.68
N ARG A 117 12.56 1.54 4.53
CA ARG A 117 12.05 2.69 3.79
C ARG A 117 10.60 2.51 3.36
N LYS A 118 10.25 1.33 2.81
CA LYS A 118 8.87 1.01 2.42
C LYS A 118 7.90 1.01 3.61
N ASN A 119 8.35 0.54 4.77
CA ASN A 119 7.56 0.57 5.99
C ASN A 119 7.31 2.00 6.48
N GLN A 120 8.33 2.88 6.47
CA GLN A 120 8.16 4.30 6.82
C GLN A 120 7.21 5.02 5.84
N GLU A 121 7.33 4.74 4.54
CA GLU A 121 6.38 5.27 3.55
C GLU A 121 4.95 4.79 3.78
N PHE A 122 4.78 3.54 4.23
CA PHE A 122 3.46 3.01 4.55
C PHE A 122 2.86 3.67 5.79
N GLU A 123 3.66 3.86 6.85
CA GLU A 123 3.23 4.53 8.09
C GLU A 123 2.79 5.96 7.83
N THR A 124 3.58 6.75 7.08
CA THR A 124 3.24 8.13 6.71
C THR A 124 1.96 8.21 5.87
N LYS A 125 1.79 7.31 4.89
CA LYS A 125 0.55 7.22 4.10
C LYS A 125 -0.66 6.88 4.98
N MET A 126 -0.49 5.98 5.95
CA MET A 126 -1.56 5.59 6.86
C MET A 126 -1.96 6.74 7.78
N GLU A 127 -1.00 7.52 8.29
CA GLU A 127 -1.26 8.71 9.10
C GLU A 127 -2.08 9.76 8.33
N ILE A 128 -1.69 10.05 7.08
CA ILE A 128 -2.43 10.96 6.20
C ILE A 128 -3.87 10.47 5.99
N LEU A 129 -4.07 9.17 5.74
CA LEU A 129 -5.41 8.59 5.56
C LEU A 129 -6.30 8.71 6.82
N ILE A 130 -5.71 8.55 8.01
CA ILE A 130 -6.42 8.73 9.27
C ILE A 130 -6.80 10.20 9.44
N GLU A 131 -5.88 11.12 9.15
CA GLU A 131 -6.13 12.55 9.25
C GLU A 131 -7.23 13.01 8.29
N THR A 132 -7.19 12.60 7.02
CA THR A 132 -8.24 12.93 6.04
C THR A 132 -9.59 12.39 6.47
N ARG A 133 -9.65 11.14 6.93
CA ARG A 133 -10.91 10.55 7.43
C ARG A 133 -11.44 11.27 8.66
N SER A 134 -10.56 11.74 9.55
CA SER A 134 -10.95 12.52 10.72
C SER A 134 -11.54 13.88 10.33
N LYS A 135 -10.97 14.54 9.31
CA LYS A 135 -11.47 15.80 8.75
C LYS A 135 -12.83 15.59 8.08
N ASP A 136 -12.99 14.52 7.30
CA ASP A 136 -14.28 14.18 6.67
C ASP A 136 -15.38 13.94 7.72
N LYS A 137 -15.05 13.24 8.81
CA LYS A 137 -16.01 13.01 9.90
C LYS A 137 -16.43 14.31 10.57
N LYS A 138 -15.48 15.20 10.90
CA LYS A 138 -15.79 16.52 11.49
C LYS A 138 -16.66 17.35 10.54
N PHE A 139 -16.31 17.37 9.26
CA PHE A 139 -17.08 18.05 8.22
C PHE A 139 -18.52 17.50 8.13
N GLN A 140 -18.68 16.18 8.15
CA GLN A 140 -19.99 15.54 8.12
C GLN A 140 -20.85 15.88 9.35
N GLU A 141 -20.25 15.93 10.54
CA GLU A 141 -20.94 16.34 11.78
C GLU A 141 -21.36 17.82 11.74
N GLU A 142 -20.53 18.72 11.23
CA GLU A 142 -20.85 20.15 11.05
C GLU A 142 -21.94 20.37 10.00
N PHE A 143 -21.87 19.61 8.91
CA PHE A 143 -22.88 19.62 7.85
C PHE A 143 -24.24 19.18 8.39
N GLN A 144 -24.29 18.08 9.15
CA GLN A 144 -25.54 17.61 9.76
C GLN A 144 -26.13 18.64 10.74
N LYS A 145 -25.29 19.26 11.59
CA LYS A 145 -25.75 20.34 12.49
C LYS A 145 -26.35 21.50 11.72
N THR A 146 -25.74 21.86 10.59
CA THR A 146 -26.24 22.94 9.74
C THR A 146 -27.58 22.55 9.10
N GLN A 147 -27.73 21.31 8.63
CA GLN A 147 -29.01 20.81 8.13
C GLN A 147 -30.11 20.83 9.19
N ASP A 148 -29.81 20.40 10.42
CA ASP A 148 -30.77 20.42 11.52
C ASP A 148 -31.22 21.86 11.86
N LEU A 149 -30.30 22.82 11.82
CA LEU A 149 -30.61 24.24 12.01
C LEU A 149 -31.48 24.79 10.88
N VAL A 150 -31.16 24.46 9.63
CA VAL A 150 -31.96 24.85 8.45
C VAL A 150 -33.38 24.28 8.57
N GLN A 151 -33.52 23.02 8.99
CA GLN A 151 -34.82 22.38 9.19
C GLN A 151 -35.63 23.07 10.30
N LYS A 152 -35.00 23.38 11.44
CA LYS A 152 -35.64 24.14 12.53
C LYS A 152 -36.07 25.52 12.07
N LEU A 153 -35.24 26.22 11.31
CA LEU A 153 -35.58 27.53 10.74
C LEU A 153 -36.77 27.42 9.79
N ASN A 154 -36.82 26.40 8.93
CA ASN A 154 -37.98 26.18 8.05
C ASN A 154 -39.27 26.00 8.85
N THR A 155 -39.26 25.21 9.93
CA THR A 155 -40.46 25.04 10.78
C THR A 155 -40.90 26.32 11.49
N ILE A 156 -39.97 27.21 11.85
CA ILE A 156 -40.30 28.51 12.48
C ILE A 156 -40.91 29.48 11.45
N LEU A 157 -40.52 29.36 10.19
CA LEU A 157 -40.95 30.23 9.09
C LEU A 157 -42.18 29.70 8.33
N GLU A 158 -42.81 28.65 8.84
CA GLU A 158 -44.02 28.05 8.30
C GLU A 158 -45.26 28.52 9.05
N CYS A 159 -46.31 28.82 8.29
CA CYS A 159 -47.62 29.11 8.83
C CYS A 159 -48.20 27.85 9.48
N PRO A 160 -48.61 27.89 10.77
CA PRO A 160 -49.08 26.71 11.49
C PRO A 160 -50.40 26.13 10.95
N ILE A 161 -51.09 26.86 10.08
CA ILE A 161 -52.36 26.43 9.49
C ILE A 161 -52.22 26.00 8.04
N ILE A 162 -51.48 26.77 7.23
CA ILE A 162 -51.28 26.46 5.82
C ILE A 162 -50.19 25.38 5.64
N PHE A 163 -49.32 25.20 6.64
CA PHE A 163 -48.12 24.35 6.56
C PHE A 163 -47.23 24.71 5.35
N ALA A 164 -47.22 26.00 5.01
CA ALA A 164 -46.39 26.57 3.97
C ALA A 164 -45.60 27.74 4.56
N ARG A 165 -44.44 28.02 3.97
CA ARG A 165 -43.62 29.18 4.35
C ARG A 165 -44.46 30.46 4.19
N PHE A 166 -44.39 31.34 5.18
CA PHE A 166 -45.07 32.64 5.11
C PHE A 166 -44.65 33.43 3.86
N GLU A 167 -45.63 34.00 3.17
CA GLU A 167 -45.43 35.00 2.11
C GLU A 167 -45.59 36.41 2.68
N ASP A 168 -46.62 36.63 3.50
CA ASP A 168 -46.91 37.90 4.16
C ASP A 168 -47.34 37.63 5.62
N PRO A 169 -46.39 37.55 6.57
CA PRO A 169 -46.69 37.16 7.94
C PRO A 169 -47.40 38.29 8.71
N VAL A 170 -48.47 37.93 9.42
CA VAL A 170 -49.29 38.84 10.22
C VAL A 170 -49.40 38.34 11.66
N LEU A 171 -49.12 39.22 12.62
CA LEU A 171 -49.14 38.97 14.04
C LEU A 171 -50.54 39.19 14.63
N PHE A 172 -51.05 38.16 15.31
CA PHE A 172 -52.31 38.21 16.06
C PHE A 172 -52.09 38.82 17.45
N PRO A 173 -53.14 39.36 18.10
CA PRO A 173 -53.06 39.83 19.49
C PRO A 173 -52.59 38.77 20.49
N SER A 174 -52.78 37.48 20.18
CA SER A 174 -52.30 36.34 20.96
C SER A 174 -50.78 36.14 20.90
N GLY A 175 -50.07 36.82 20.01
CA GLY A 175 -48.65 36.64 19.75
C GLY A 175 -48.32 35.62 18.65
N HIS A 176 -49.33 34.90 18.11
CA HIS A 176 -49.11 33.95 17.02
C HIS A 176 -49.03 34.66 15.66
N THR A 177 -48.24 34.10 14.75
CA THR A 177 -48.08 34.62 13.38
C THR A 177 -48.77 33.70 12.39
N TYR A 178 -49.56 34.28 11.49
CA TYR A 178 -50.27 33.59 10.43
C TYR A 178 -49.97 34.25 9.09
N ASP A 179 -50.20 33.53 8.00
CA ASP A 179 -50.08 34.13 6.68
C ASP A 179 -51.30 35.00 6.37
N ASN A 180 -51.08 36.18 5.81
CA ASN A 180 -52.14 37.13 5.47
C ASN A 180 -53.19 36.53 4.55
N SER A 181 -52.80 35.67 3.60
CA SER A 181 -53.74 35.01 2.67
C SER A 181 -54.79 34.16 3.40
N TYR A 182 -54.39 33.45 4.46
CA TYR A 182 -55.30 32.69 5.31
C TYR A 182 -56.21 33.59 6.14
N VAL A 183 -55.65 34.67 6.69
CA VAL A 183 -56.42 35.64 7.47
C VAL A 183 -57.50 36.29 6.62
N MET A 184 -57.17 36.72 5.41
CA MET A 184 -58.11 37.32 4.47
C MET A 184 -59.20 36.34 4.02
N ALA A 185 -58.85 35.07 3.82
CA ALA A 185 -59.83 34.04 3.45
C ALA A 185 -60.87 33.76 4.55
N LEU A 186 -60.54 34.04 5.81
CA LEU A 186 -61.41 33.76 6.96
C LEU A 186 -61.86 35.02 7.70
N GLU A 187 -61.52 36.21 7.24
CA GLU A 187 -61.71 37.45 8.01
C GLU A 187 -63.16 37.62 8.48
N GLU A 188 -64.14 37.25 7.66
CA GLU A 188 -65.56 37.33 8.00
C GLU A 188 -65.99 36.33 9.08
N THR A 189 -65.45 35.11 9.04
CA THR A 189 -65.86 33.98 9.89
C THR A 189 -64.95 33.75 11.10
N LEU A 190 -63.78 34.39 11.14
CA LEU A 190 -62.79 34.24 12.19
C LEU A 190 -63.18 35.04 13.45
N ASP A 191 -63.75 34.35 14.44
CA ASP A 191 -64.11 34.90 15.76
C ASP A 191 -63.09 34.54 16.86
N LYS A 192 -62.24 33.54 16.60
CA LYS A 192 -61.26 32.98 17.55
C LYS A 192 -59.90 32.76 16.89
N ASP A 193 -58.86 32.84 17.71
CA ASP A 193 -57.51 32.45 17.30
C ASP A 193 -57.45 30.93 17.00
N PRO A 194 -56.96 30.50 15.83
CA PRO A 194 -56.92 29.09 15.46
C PRO A 194 -56.12 28.19 16.41
N VAL A 195 -55.06 28.71 17.02
CA VAL A 195 -54.17 27.96 17.91
C VAL A 195 -54.68 27.99 19.34
N THR A 196 -54.99 29.16 19.88
CA THR A 196 -55.37 29.28 21.31
C THR A 196 -56.86 29.07 21.55
N ARG A 197 -57.69 29.14 20.49
CA ARG A 197 -59.16 29.13 20.53
C ARG A 197 -59.77 30.27 21.36
N GLN A 198 -58.97 31.27 21.73
CA GLN A 198 -59.43 32.46 22.45
C GLN A 198 -60.17 33.40 21.50
N LYS A 199 -61.20 34.07 22.01
CA LYS A 199 -61.98 35.04 21.22
C LYS A 199 -61.11 36.23 20.83
N LEU A 200 -61.16 36.62 19.56
CA LEU A 200 -60.43 37.79 19.07
C LEU A 200 -61.21 39.05 19.47
N GLU A 201 -60.66 39.83 20.40
CA GLU A 201 -61.29 41.08 20.87
C GLU A 201 -61.30 42.17 19.78
N SER A 202 -60.34 42.14 18.87
CA SER A 202 -60.31 43.00 17.70
C SER A 202 -59.72 42.26 16.49
N LYS A 203 -60.31 42.46 15.31
CA LYS A 203 -59.77 41.96 14.02
C LYS A 203 -58.57 42.80 13.53
N ARG A 204 -57.83 43.44 14.45
CA ARG A 204 -56.69 44.30 14.14
C ARG A 204 -55.42 43.48 14.14
N PHE A 205 -55.18 42.80 13.03
CA PHE A 205 -53.94 42.09 12.79
C PHE A 205 -52.84 43.08 12.38
N ARG A 206 -51.58 42.83 12.79
CA ARG A 206 -50.45 43.73 12.50
C ARG A 206 -49.44 43.02 11.60
N PRO A 207 -48.90 43.66 10.55
CA PRO A 207 -47.81 43.08 9.78
C PRO A 207 -46.63 42.70 10.67
N HIS A 208 -46.09 41.50 10.50
CA HIS A 208 -44.95 41.01 11.29
C HIS A 208 -43.63 41.25 10.54
N PHE A 209 -43.19 42.52 10.45
CA PHE A 209 -42.02 42.92 9.68
C PHE A 209 -40.73 42.13 9.97
N ILE A 210 -40.50 41.74 11.23
CA ILE A 210 -39.32 40.94 11.61
C ILE A 210 -39.34 39.55 10.97
N ALA A 211 -40.50 38.87 10.98
CA ALA A 211 -40.67 37.56 10.36
C ALA A 211 -40.48 37.70 8.85
N LYS A 212 -41.05 38.76 8.24
CA LYS A 212 -40.87 39.06 6.81
C LYS A 212 -39.40 39.22 6.43
N ALA A 213 -38.66 40.05 7.17
CA ALA A 213 -37.23 40.22 6.94
C ALA A 213 -36.44 38.92 7.11
N LEU A 214 -36.78 38.09 8.11
CA LEU A 214 -36.13 36.79 8.31
C LEU A 214 -36.39 35.82 7.16
N ILE A 215 -37.63 35.79 6.63
CA ILE A 215 -38.01 35.00 5.46
C ILE A 215 -37.19 35.44 4.24
N ASP A 216 -37.08 36.75 4.01
CA ASP A 216 -36.35 37.30 2.87
C ASP A 216 -34.85 36.95 2.96
N VAL A 217 -34.26 37.03 4.15
CA VAL A 217 -32.87 36.60 4.40
C VAL A 217 -32.69 35.10 4.15
N VAL A 218 -33.57 34.27 4.71
CA VAL A 218 -33.49 32.81 4.52
C VAL A 218 -33.67 32.44 3.05
N GLN A 219 -34.60 33.06 2.34
CA GLN A 219 -34.83 32.81 0.92
C GLN A 219 -33.64 33.22 0.04
N LYS A 220 -32.89 34.25 0.45
CA LYS A 220 -31.67 34.69 -0.24
C LYS A 220 -30.53 33.67 -0.12
N TYR A 221 -30.36 33.03 1.04
CA TYR A 221 -29.22 32.15 1.31
C TYR A 221 -29.53 30.65 1.22
N ILE A 222 -30.80 30.27 1.38
CA ILE A 222 -31.27 28.89 1.37
C ILE A 222 -32.30 28.77 0.24
N PRO A 223 -31.84 28.54 -1.01
CA PRO A 223 -32.74 28.34 -2.14
C PRO A 223 -33.62 27.11 -1.87
N ARG A 224 -34.89 27.18 -2.30
CA ARG A 224 -35.78 26.02 -2.23
C ARG A 224 -35.15 24.89 -3.05
N SER A 225 -34.95 23.73 -2.42
CA SER A 225 -34.71 22.49 -3.14
C SER A 225 -35.98 22.20 -3.96
N SER A 226 -35.91 22.54 -5.26
CA SER A 226 -36.95 22.23 -6.26
C SER A 226 -37.17 20.73 -6.38
#